data_AF-A0AAD4R0X7-F1
#
_entry.id   AF-A0AAD4R0X7-F1
#
_cell.length_a   1.000
_cell.length_b   1.000
_cell.length_c   1.000
_cell.angle_alpha   90.00
_cell.angle_beta   90.00
_cell.angle_gamma   90.00
#
_symmetry.space_group_name_H-M   'P 1'
#
loop_
_entity.id
_entity.type
_entity.pdbx_description
1 polymer ?
#
loop_
_entity_poly.entity_id
_entity_poly.type
_entity_poly.pdbx_seq_one_letter_code
_entity_poly.pdbx_strand_id
1 'polypeptide(L)'
;MIALKLSAFFLFLTVITADDPKPDPKDAPYRECCVKRGVHEKFLDPSCTYTGVRAGKNPPLDKDLLADLPAIIECSADGKDNTECCKKAKVPENCLGACNGSPPIDLLKFGLCRKESKDEHKKVLECYYENAYNK
;
A
#
# COMPACT_ATOMS: atom_id res chain seq x y z
N MET A 1 -21.15 4.46 -51.95
CA MET A 1 -20.06 3.52 -51.61
C MET A 1 -19.50 3.92 -50.25
N ILE A 2 -19.17 2.90 -49.45
CA ILE A 2 -19.10 2.86 -47.99
C ILE A 2 -17.88 3.63 -47.43
N ALA A 3 -18.06 4.38 -46.34
CA ALA A 3 -16.98 4.73 -45.39
C ALA A 3 -17.60 5.00 -44.00
N LEU A 4 -17.86 3.93 -43.25
CA LEU A 4 -17.09 3.42 -42.11
C LEU A 4 -17.32 4.19 -40.79
N LYS A 5 -18.05 3.54 -39.89
CA LYS A 5 -18.14 3.86 -38.47
C LYS A 5 -16.74 3.86 -37.85
N LEU A 6 -16.28 4.99 -37.32
CA LEU A 6 -15.15 5.04 -36.37
C LEU A 6 -15.70 5.42 -35.00
N SER A 7 -16.09 4.36 -34.30
CA SER A 7 -16.54 4.32 -32.91
C SER A 7 -15.42 4.77 -31.97
N ALA A 8 -15.68 5.80 -31.16
CA ALA A 8 -15.30 6.03 -29.75
C ALA A 8 -13.86 5.73 -29.24
N PHE A 9 -12.92 5.29 -30.07
CA PHE A 9 -11.58 4.88 -29.63
C PHE A 9 -10.62 6.07 -29.47
N PHE A 10 -10.91 7.19 -30.14
CA PHE A 10 -10.09 8.40 -30.11
C PHE A 10 -10.33 9.31 -28.90
N LEU A 11 -11.41 9.11 -28.13
CA LEU A 11 -11.70 9.93 -26.94
C LEU A 11 -10.88 9.50 -25.71
N PHE A 12 -10.28 8.30 -25.72
CA PHE A 12 -9.49 7.82 -24.58
C PHE A 12 -8.03 8.31 -24.59
N LEU A 13 -7.50 8.79 -25.71
CA LEU A 13 -6.10 9.21 -25.79
C LEU A 13 -5.85 10.68 -25.38
N THR A 14 -6.89 11.50 -25.34
CA THR A 14 -6.77 12.95 -25.08
C THR A 14 -7.13 13.37 -23.65
N VAL A 15 -7.47 12.42 -22.76
CA VAL A 15 -7.76 12.69 -21.35
C VAL A 15 -6.63 12.13 -20.48
N ILE A 16 -5.40 12.51 -20.78
CA ILE A 16 -4.28 12.41 -19.84
C ILE A 16 -4.04 13.83 -19.38
N THR A 17 -4.74 14.24 -18.33
CA THR A 17 -4.48 15.52 -17.68
C THR A 17 -3.07 15.49 -17.10
N ALA A 18 -2.34 16.60 -17.17
CA ALA A 18 -1.01 16.73 -16.57
C ALA A 18 -0.98 16.57 -15.03
N ASP A 19 -2.12 16.24 -14.42
CA ASP A 19 -2.36 16.06 -13.00
C ASP A 19 -2.39 14.58 -12.56
N ASP A 20 -2.21 13.61 -13.48
CA ASP A 20 -2.09 12.20 -13.07
C ASP A 20 -0.78 11.98 -12.30
N PRO A 21 -0.82 11.41 -11.07
CA PRO A 21 0.38 11.11 -10.31
C PRO A 21 1.31 10.22 -11.14
N LYS A 22 2.57 10.62 -11.30
CA LYS A 22 3.60 9.76 -11.90
C LYS A 22 3.63 8.42 -11.15
N PRO A 23 3.70 7.27 -11.85
CA PRO A 23 3.79 5.97 -11.19
C PRO A 23 4.98 5.91 -10.23
N ASP A 24 4.74 5.48 -8.98
CA ASP A 24 5.78 5.27 -7.98
C ASP A 24 6.56 3.99 -8.33
N PRO A 25 7.88 4.03 -8.52
CA PRO A 25 8.66 2.86 -8.91
C PRO A 25 8.62 1.72 -7.88
N LYS A 26 8.28 2.00 -6.62
CA LYS A 26 8.14 0.97 -5.57
C LYS A 26 6.79 0.27 -5.58
N ASP A 27 5.81 0.78 -6.35
CA ASP A 27 4.48 0.16 -6.44
C ASP A 27 4.53 -1.19 -7.16
N ALA A 28 5.33 -1.33 -8.22
CA ALA A 28 5.42 -2.58 -8.99
C ALA A 28 5.86 -3.77 -8.12
N PRO A 29 7.02 -3.73 -7.43
CA PRO A 29 7.44 -4.86 -6.60
C PRO A 29 6.52 -5.11 -5.40
N TYR A 30 5.90 -4.07 -4.82
CA TYR A 30 4.90 -4.21 -3.77
C TYR A 30 3.66 -4.96 -4.27
N ARG A 31 3.12 -4.54 -5.42
CA ARG A 31 1.94 -5.16 -6.03
C ARG A 31 2.21 -6.61 -6.45
N GLU A 32 3.38 -6.87 -7.06
CA GLU A 32 3.79 -8.23 -7.44
C GLU A 32 3.87 -9.17 -6.23
N CYS A 33 4.36 -8.66 -5.09
CA CYS A 33 4.39 -9.39 -3.84
C CYS A 33 2.97 -9.81 -3.39
N CYS A 34 2.01 -8.88 -3.43
CA CYS A 34 0.62 -9.18 -3.08
C CYS A 34 -0.02 -10.21 -4.01
N VAL A 35 0.19 -10.09 -5.33
CA VAL A 35 -0.31 -11.06 -6.31
C VAL A 35 0.22 -12.46 -6.00
N LYS A 36 1.52 -12.58 -5.70
CA LYS A 36 2.14 -13.87 -5.33
C LYS A 36 1.59 -14.46 -4.04
N ARG A 37 1.17 -13.63 -3.09
CA ARG A 37 0.55 -14.05 -1.82
C ARG A 37 -0.96 -14.27 -1.91
N GLY A 38 -1.57 -14.09 -3.08
CA GLY A 38 -2.99 -14.36 -3.28
C GLY A 38 -3.93 -13.33 -2.64
N VAL A 39 -3.49 -12.09 -2.48
CA VAL A 39 -4.36 -10.98 -2.06
C VAL A 39 -5.51 -10.82 -3.07
N HIS A 40 -6.73 -10.63 -2.60
CA HIS A 40 -7.91 -10.49 -3.45
C HIS A 40 -7.74 -9.31 -4.42
N GLU A 41 -8.17 -9.50 -5.67
CA GLU A 41 -8.00 -8.52 -6.76
C GLU A 41 -8.52 -7.12 -6.39
N LYS A 42 -9.65 -7.05 -5.65
CA LYS A 42 -10.27 -5.80 -5.20
C LYS A 42 -9.38 -4.94 -4.30
N PHE A 43 -8.28 -5.48 -3.77
CA PHE A 43 -7.34 -4.79 -2.90
C PHE A 43 -5.97 -4.49 -3.52
N LEU A 44 -5.68 -5.03 -4.72
CA LEU A 44 -4.35 -4.88 -5.33
C LEU A 44 -3.97 -3.42 -5.59
N ASP A 45 -4.90 -2.64 -6.13
CA ASP A 45 -4.62 -1.24 -6.41
C ASP A 45 -4.78 -0.34 -5.17
N PRO A 46 -5.86 -0.42 -4.36
CA PRO A 46 -6.04 0.50 -3.22
C PRO A 46 -5.19 0.14 -1.99
N SER A 47 -4.64 -1.06 -1.90
CA SER A 47 -3.89 -1.50 -0.70
C SER A 47 -2.52 -2.09 -0.99
N CYS A 48 -2.26 -2.62 -2.18
CA CYS A 48 -0.95 -3.16 -2.57
C CYS A 48 -0.10 -2.22 -3.44
N THR A 49 -0.31 -0.92 -3.28
CA THR A 49 0.54 0.14 -3.83
C THR A 49 0.70 1.25 -2.79
N TYR A 50 1.85 1.91 -2.76
CA TYR A 50 2.04 3.10 -1.94
C TYR A 50 1.17 4.25 -2.44
N THR A 51 0.98 4.36 -3.76
CA THR A 51 0.05 5.33 -4.36
C THR A 51 -1.38 5.14 -3.85
N GLY A 52 -1.90 3.91 -3.87
CA GLY A 52 -3.25 3.59 -3.40
C GLY A 52 -3.44 3.85 -1.90
N VAL A 53 -2.47 3.44 -1.07
CA VAL A 53 -2.51 3.66 0.38
C VAL A 53 -2.45 5.16 0.72
N ARG A 54 -1.58 5.93 0.04
CA ARG A 54 -1.46 7.39 0.25
C ARG A 54 -2.66 8.19 -0.26
N ALA A 55 -3.40 7.67 -1.24
CA ALA A 55 -4.61 8.31 -1.74
C ALA A 55 -5.73 8.38 -0.67
N GLY A 56 -5.58 7.71 0.47
CA GLY A 56 -6.51 7.79 1.59
C GLY A 56 -7.86 7.11 1.34
N LYS A 57 -8.01 6.43 0.19
CA LYS A 57 -9.20 5.68 -0.21
C LYS A 57 -9.10 4.23 0.26
N ASN A 58 -8.76 4.04 1.53
CA ASN A 58 -8.61 2.70 2.10
C ASN A 58 -9.96 1.96 2.05
N PRO A 59 -9.98 0.69 1.60
CA PRO A 59 -11.18 -0.12 1.61
C PRO A 59 -11.73 -0.29 3.04
N PRO A 60 -13.04 -0.52 3.19
CA PRO A 60 -13.62 -0.84 4.49
C PRO A 60 -12.93 -2.07 5.08
N LEU A 61 -12.74 -2.09 6.39
CA LEU A 61 -12.26 -3.26 7.13
C LEU A 61 -13.35 -4.33 7.16
N ASP A 62 -13.44 -5.11 6.08
CA ASP A 62 -14.30 -6.29 5.94
C ASP A 62 -13.52 -7.59 6.25
N LYS A 63 -14.22 -8.73 6.21
CA LYS A 63 -13.61 -10.04 6.47
C LYS A 63 -12.48 -10.37 5.48
N ASP A 64 -12.63 -9.99 4.22
CA ASP A 64 -11.66 -10.31 3.17
C ASP A 64 -10.38 -9.49 3.36
N LEU A 65 -10.51 -8.19 3.66
CA LEU A 65 -9.37 -7.34 3.93
C LEU A 65 -8.63 -7.80 5.18
N LEU A 66 -9.36 -8.19 6.24
CA LEU A 66 -8.75 -8.74 7.45
C LEU A 66 -7.96 -10.03 7.16
N ALA A 67 -8.43 -10.87 6.23
CA ALA A 67 -7.72 -12.07 5.80
C ALA A 67 -6.44 -11.74 5.02
N ASP A 68 -6.47 -10.68 4.21
CA ASP A 68 -5.35 -10.27 3.35
C ASP A 68 -4.33 -9.37 4.06
N LEU A 69 -4.72 -8.70 5.15
CA LEU A 69 -3.88 -7.73 5.87
C LEU A 69 -2.47 -8.25 6.20
N PRO A 70 -2.27 -9.48 6.70
CA PRO A 70 -0.93 -10.01 6.93
C PRO A 70 -0.05 -9.95 5.66
N ALA A 71 -0.56 -10.43 4.53
CA ALA A 71 0.18 -10.43 3.27
C ALA A 71 0.45 -9.00 2.77
N ILE A 72 -0.54 -8.11 2.88
CA ILE A 72 -0.42 -6.70 2.50
C ILE A 72 0.67 -6.01 3.33
N ILE A 73 0.62 -6.15 4.66
CA ILE A 73 1.59 -5.54 5.59
C ILE A 73 3.00 -6.09 5.30
N GLU A 74 3.14 -7.41 5.18
CA GLU A 74 4.42 -8.05 4.88
C GLU A 74 5.03 -7.55 3.57
N CYS A 75 4.21 -7.48 2.53
CA CYS A 75 4.63 -7.00 1.22
C CYS A 75 4.99 -5.51 1.23
N SER A 76 4.26 -4.69 1.99
CA SER A 76 4.57 -3.25 2.12
C SER A 76 5.90 -3.04 2.83
N ALA A 77 6.21 -3.85 3.84
CA ALA A 77 7.46 -3.77 4.57
C ALA A 77 8.65 -4.39 3.82
N ASP A 78 8.42 -5.00 2.65
CA ASP A 78 9.42 -5.77 1.90
C ASP A 78 10.10 -6.85 2.77
N GLY A 79 9.32 -7.43 3.70
CA GLY A 79 9.81 -8.44 4.65
C GLY A 79 10.91 -7.97 5.60
N LYS A 80 11.14 -6.66 5.76
CA LYS A 80 12.20 -6.09 6.61
C LYS A 80 11.66 -5.62 7.95
N ASP A 81 12.47 -5.76 9.00
CA ASP A 81 12.24 -5.09 10.29
C ASP A 81 12.55 -3.59 10.17
N ASN A 82 11.52 -2.76 10.36
CA ASN A 82 11.63 -1.30 10.30
C ASN A 82 11.65 -0.63 11.68
N THR A 83 11.81 -1.38 12.78
CA THR A 83 11.79 -0.85 14.15
C THR A 83 12.81 0.28 14.37
N GLU A 84 14.02 0.19 13.79
CA GLU A 84 15.04 1.25 13.94
C GLU A 84 14.64 2.55 13.23
N CYS A 85 13.97 2.47 12.07
CA CYS A 85 13.40 3.65 11.42
C CYS A 85 12.29 4.25 12.29
N CYS A 86 11.37 3.43 12.79
CA CYS A 86 10.29 3.88 13.64
C CYS A 86 10.75 4.58 14.93
N LYS A 87 11.79 4.06 15.60
CA LYS A 87 12.40 4.71 16.77
C LYS A 87 12.91 6.10 16.42
N LYS A 88 13.60 6.24 15.28
CA LYS A 88 14.08 7.55 14.79
C LYS A 88 12.94 8.51 14.44
N ALA A 89 11.86 7.97 13.86
CA ALA A 89 10.63 8.71 13.56
C ALA A 89 9.80 9.02 14.83
N LYS A 90 10.22 8.57 16.01
CA LYS A 90 9.54 8.73 17.30
C LYS A 90 8.13 8.12 17.32
N VAL A 91 7.97 6.96 16.68
CA VAL A 91 6.76 6.14 16.82
C VAL A 91 6.68 5.65 18.28
N PRO A 92 5.55 5.83 18.99
CA PRO A 92 5.38 5.41 20.37
C PRO A 92 5.67 3.92 20.59
N GLU A 93 6.18 3.56 21.77
CA GLU A 93 6.56 2.17 22.10
C GLU A 93 5.42 1.17 21.92
N ASN A 94 4.19 1.57 22.28
CA ASN A 94 3.01 0.72 22.11
C ASN A 94 2.67 0.46 20.63
N CYS A 95 3.20 1.26 19.71
CA CYS A 95 3.04 1.15 18.26
C CYS A 95 4.24 0.46 17.57
N LEU A 96 5.37 0.24 18.25
CA LEU A 96 6.56 -0.36 17.63
C LEU A 96 6.35 -1.80 17.15
N GLY A 97 5.38 -2.53 17.71
CA GLY A 97 4.98 -3.85 17.18
C GLY A 97 4.44 -3.78 15.75
N ALA A 98 3.88 -2.63 15.34
CA ALA A 98 3.47 -2.38 13.98
C ALA A 98 4.62 -2.09 13.02
N CYS A 99 5.85 -1.88 13.51
CA CYS A 99 7.03 -1.51 12.72
C CYS A 99 7.85 -2.69 12.24
N ASN A 100 7.71 -3.87 12.85
CA ASN A 100 8.46 -5.03 12.40
C ASN A 100 8.08 -5.35 10.95
N GLY A 101 6.79 -5.34 10.60
CA GLY A 101 6.36 -5.54 9.22
C GLY A 101 6.72 -6.90 8.61
N SER A 102 7.37 -7.78 9.36
CA SER A 102 7.70 -9.14 8.98
C SER A 102 7.03 -10.14 9.93
N PRO A 103 6.84 -11.41 9.52
CA PRO A 103 6.19 -12.40 10.36
C PRO A 103 6.95 -12.65 11.69
N PRO A 104 6.25 -12.83 12.82
CA PRO A 104 4.79 -12.75 12.97
C PRO A 104 4.29 -11.30 13.01
N ILE A 105 3.27 -11.01 12.20
CA ILE A 105 2.65 -9.68 12.17
C ILE A 105 1.62 -9.58 13.30
N ASP A 106 1.84 -8.63 14.21
CA ASP A 106 0.89 -8.30 15.26
C ASP A 106 -0.20 -7.36 14.73
N LEU A 107 -1.27 -7.95 14.17
CA LEU A 107 -2.42 -7.21 13.65
C LEU A 107 -3.13 -6.37 14.73
N LEU A 108 -3.06 -6.79 16.00
CA LEU A 108 -3.66 -6.03 17.10
C LEU A 108 -2.89 -4.73 17.31
N LYS A 109 -1.55 -4.79 17.37
CA LYS A 109 -0.69 -3.60 17.47
C LYS A 109 -0.79 -2.71 16.24
N PHE A 110 -0.88 -3.29 15.04
CA PHE A 110 -1.10 -2.53 13.80
C PHE A 110 -2.44 -1.78 13.82
N GLY A 111 -3.50 -2.44 14.29
CA GLY A 111 -4.83 -1.84 14.45
C GLY A 111 -4.89 -0.76 15.53
N LEU A 112 -4.20 -0.94 16.67
CA LEU A 112 -4.10 0.06 17.73
C LEU A 112 -3.35 1.30 17.27
N CYS A 113 -2.19 1.11 16.63
CA CYS A 113 -1.39 2.21 16.05
C CYS A 113 -2.24 3.07 15.09
N ARG A 114 -3.05 2.43 14.23
CA ARG A 114 -3.98 3.14 13.34
C ARG A 114 -5.06 3.95 14.08
N LYS A 115 -5.61 3.42 15.18
CA LYS A 115 -6.73 4.04 15.91
C LYS A 115 -6.31 5.17 16.83
N GLU A 116 -5.17 5.00 17.52
CA GLU A 116 -4.70 5.95 18.54
C GLU A 116 -4.05 7.18 17.91
N SER A 117 -3.39 7.02 16.75
CA SER A 117 -2.81 8.16 16.04
C SER A 117 -2.62 7.88 14.55
N LYS A 118 -3.43 8.56 13.73
CA LYS A 118 -3.27 8.54 12.26
C LYS A 118 -1.87 9.01 11.85
N ASP A 119 -1.28 9.94 12.59
CA ASP A 119 0.05 10.46 12.32
C ASP A 119 1.14 9.43 12.61
N GLU A 120 1.00 8.61 13.66
CA GLU A 120 1.97 7.54 13.94
C GLU A 120 1.87 6.41 12.92
N HIS A 121 0.65 6.04 12.52
CA HIS A 121 0.46 5.06 11.43
C HIS A 121 1.10 5.53 10.12
N LYS A 122 1.03 6.83 9.83
CA LYS A 122 1.68 7.42 8.64
C LYS A 122 3.21 7.24 8.70
N LYS A 123 3.84 7.47 9.85
CA LYS A 123 5.29 7.27 10.03
C LYS A 123 5.71 5.81 9.83
N VAL A 124 4.91 4.85 10.28
CA VAL A 124 5.17 3.42 10.02
C VAL A 124 5.21 3.14 8.52
N LEU A 125 4.20 3.63 7.78
CA LEU A 125 4.12 3.47 6.33
C LEU A 125 5.25 4.21 5.59
N GLU A 126 5.69 5.36 6.11
CA GLU A 126 6.86 6.08 5.59
C GLU A 126 8.14 5.25 5.77
N CYS A 127 8.35 4.65 6.94
CA CYS A 127 9.49 3.75 7.16
C CYS A 127 9.48 2.53 6.25
N TYR A 128 8.32 1.92 6.03
CA TYR A 128 8.17 0.82 5.07
C TYR A 128 8.58 1.26 3.66
N TYR A 129 8.05 2.40 3.22
CA TYR A 129 8.42 2.98 1.92
C TYR A 129 9.91 3.29 1.81
N GLU A 130 10.50 3.90 2.84
CA GLU A 130 11.90 4.31 2.85
C GLU A 130 12.82 3.11 2.68
N ASN A 131 12.58 2.00 3.38
CA ASN A 131 13.45 0.83 3.39
C ASN A 131 13.09 -0.23 2.35
N ALA A 132 11.91 -0.13 1.72
CA ALA A 132 11.48 -1.09 0.70
C ALA A 132 12.34 -1.02 -0.56
N TYR A 133 12.72 -2.20 -1.05
CA TYR A 133 13.37 -2.45 -2.35
C TYR A 133 14.65 -1.68 -2.66
N ASN A 134 15.27 -1.03 -1.66
CA ASN A 134 16.61 -0.49 -1.80
C ASN A 134 17.62 -1.66 -1.83
N LYS A 135 18.49 -1.69 -2.84
CA LYS A 135 19.61 -2.63 -2.97
C LYS A 135 20.87 -2.04 -2.35
#